data_AF-A0A965NZI4-F1
#
_entry.id   AF-A0A965NZI4-F1
#
_cell.length_a   1.000
_cell.length_b   1.000
_cell.length_c   1.000
_cell.angle_alpha   90.00
_cell.angle_beta   90.00
_cell.angle_gamma   90.00
#
_symmetry.space_group_name_H-M   'P 1'
#
loop_
_entity.id
_entity.type
_entity.pdbx_description
1 polymer ?
#
loop_
_entity_poly.entity_id
_entity_poly.type
_entity_poly.pdbx_seq_one_letter_code
_entity_poly.pdbx_strand_id
1 'polypeptide(L)'
;RFRLSAEQVRDQALSVSGLLNPKMFGKPVMPFQPEGVWQAVNSSLKWKQSEGNEQYRRAIYIFTRRTGPYPSQFTFDSPSREVCLVRRVRTNTPLQALVLLNDPVFVEAAHKIALDMSKMKTDKPEERIATMYKKMFVHPIRSKDLTTLVNLLNKGQSMKTSNKIQGYEWAASAMLNLDEFVTKM
;
A
#
# COMPACT_ATOMS: atom_id res chain seq x y z
N ARG A 1 12.33 -12.10 -12.17
CA ARG A 1 11.58 -11.43 -11.08
C ARG A 1 12.36 -10.23 -10.56
N PHE A 2 11.78 -9.02 -10.59
CA PHE A 2 12.44 -7.79 -10.15
C PHE A 2 11.57 -7.02 -9.14
N ARG A 3 12.14 -6.57 -8.01
CA ARG A 3 11.45 -5.72 -7.03
C ARG A 3 11.05 -4.38 -7.65
N LEU A 4 9.81 -3.96 -7.42
CA LEU A 4 9.26 -2.67 -7.83
C LEU A 4 9.98 -1.51 -7.12
N SER A 5 10.00 -0.32 -7.74
CA SER A 5 10.49 0.87 -7.04
C SER A 5 9.52 1.32 -5.96
N ALA A 6 10.00 2.07 -4.97
CA ALA A 6 9.20 2.72 -3.93
C ALA A 6 7.90 3.37 -4.46
N GLU A 7 8.03 4.14 -5.55
CA GLU A 7 6.91 4.85 -6.18
C GLU A 7 5.91 3.87 -6.80
N GLN A 8 6.41 2.80 -7.44
CA GLN A 8 5.58 1.77 -8.06
C GLN A 8 4.82 0.95 -7.03
N VAL A 9 5.44 0.60 -5.90
CA VAL A 9 4.77 -0.16 -4.81
C VAL A 9 3.57 0.61 -4.27
N ARG A 10 3.75 1.91 -4.00
CA ARG A 10 2.65 2.78 -3.54
C ARG A 10 1.58 2.95 -4.60
N ASP A 11 1.96 3.28 -5.84
CA ASP A 11 1.01 3.51 -6.93
C ASP A 11 0.20 2.24 -7.25
N GLN A 12 0.81 1.06 -7.14
CA GLN A 12 0.12 -0.22 -7.32
C GLN A 12 -0.92 -0.47 -6.24
N ALA A 13 -0.59 -0.25 -4.95
CA ALA A 13 -1.55 -0.39 -3.86
C ALA A 13 -2.75 0.55 -4.01
N LEU A 14 -2.51 1.80 -4.39
CA LEU A 14 -3.57 2.78 -4.67
C LEU A 14 -4.40 2.39 -5.90
N SER A 15 -3.77 1.85 -6.95
CA SER A 15 -4.46 1.43 -8.17
C SER A 15 -5.38 0.23 -7.91
N VAL A 16 -4.91 -0.77 -7.19
CA VAL A 16 -5.69 -1.99 -6.90
C VAL A 16 -6.87 -1.70 -5.97
N SER A 17 -6.64 -0.86 -4.95
CA SER A 17 -7.68 -0.42 -4.02
C SER A 17 -8.68 0.57 -4.65
N GLY A 18 -8.36 1.14 -5.80
CA GLY A 18 -9.18 2.17 -6.45
C GLY A 18 -9.12 3.54 -5.76
N LEU A 19 -8.14 3.76 -4.88
CA LEU A 19 -7.91 5.05 -4.23
C LEU A 19 -7.08 6.00 -5.10
N LEU A 20 -6.36 5.48 -6.11
CA LEU A 20 -5.44 6.26 -6.93
C LEU A 20 -6.15 7.44 -7.61
N ASN A 21 -5.65 8.65 -7.35
CA ASN A 21 -6.05 9.86 -8.06
C ASN A 21 -5.17 10.06 -9.32
N PRO A 22 -5.74 9.95 -10.54
CA PRO A 22 -4.97 10.03 -11.79
C PRO A 22 -4.64 11.47 -12.23
N LYS A 23 -5.03 12.49 -11.46
CA LYS A 23 -4.83 13.91 -11.81
C LYS A 23 -3.36 14.21 -12.13
N MET A 24 -3.15 14.71 -13.34
CA MET A 24 -1.84 15.13 -13.83
C MET A 24 -1.58 16.61 -13.55
N PHE A 25 -0.31 16.97 -13.47
CA PHE A 25 0.18 18.34 -13.30
C PHE A 25 -0.26 19.01 -11.97
N GLY A 26 0.16 20.27 -11.77
CA GLY A 26 -0.16 21.03 -10.57
C GLY A 26 0.85 20.86 -9.43
N LYS A 27 0.48 21.37 -8.25
CA LYS A 27 1.39 21.45 -7.10
C LYS A 27 1.72 20.06 -6.53
N PRO A 28 2.88 19.90 -5.89
CA PRO A 28 3.22 18.71 -5.12
C PRO A 28 2.22 18.46 -3.99
N VAL A 29 2.08 17.20 -3.60
CA VAL A 29 1.23 16.77 -2.49
C VAL A 29 2.06 16.22 -1.33
N MET A 30 1.48 16.27 -0.15
CA MET A 30 2.05 15.77 1.09
C MET A 30 1.04 14.77 1.66
N PRO A 31 1.18 13.46 1.38
CA PRO A 31 0.30 12.44 1.95
C PRO A 31 0.36 12.41 3.48
N PHE A 32 -0.53 11.65 4.11
CA PHE A 32 -0.48 11.44 5.55
C PHE A 32 0.92 11.03 6.00
N GLN A 33 1.41 11.66 7.06
CA GLN A 33 2.64 11.32 7.74
C GLN A 33 2.41 11.54 9.23
N PRO A 34 2.80 10.61 10.10
CA PRO A 34 2.73 10.81 11.54
C PRO A 34 3.53 12.04 11.98
N GLU A 35 3.06 12.69 13.05
CA GLU A 35 3.77 13.79 13.67
C GLU A 35 5.17 13.37 14.16
N GLY A 36 6.12 14.30 14.16
CA GLY A 36 7.47 14.05 14.66
C GLY A 36 8.41 13.32 13.69
N VAL A 37 7.93 12.81 12.55
CA VAL A 37 8.82 12.25 11.50
C VAL A 37 9.45 13.37 10.66
N TRP A 38 8.67 14.43 10.40
CA TRP A 38 9.19 15.64 9.76
C TRP A 38 9.73 16.61 10.81
N GLN A 39 11.03 16.52 11.10
CA GLN A 39 11.73 17.51 11.93
C GLN A 39 12.67 18.33 11.04
N ALA A 40 12.22 19.51 10.65
CA ALA A 40 13.04 20.46 9.91
C ALA A 40 13.74 21.39 10.92
N VAL A 41 14.95 21.01 11.34
CA VAL A 41 15.73 21.79 12.33
C VAL A 41 16.04 23.21 11.81
N ASN A 42 16.19 23.39 10.49
CA ASN A 42 16.58 24.65 9.85
C ASN A 42 15.74 25.02 8.60
N SER A 43 14.44 24.72 8.58
CA SER A 43 13.60 25.06 7.42
C SER A 43 12.19 25.48 7.85
N SER A 44 11.67 26.55 7.22
CA SER A 44 10.30 27.03 7.39
C SER A 44 9.23 26.12 6.78
N LEU A 45 9.63 25.09 6.02
CA LEU A 45 8.73 24.12 5.41
C LEU A 45 8.12 23.19 6.47
N LYS A 46 6.79 23.26 6.60
CA LYS A 46 5.98 22.35 7.42
C LYS A 46 5.33 21.29 6.54
N TRP A 47 5.26 20.05 7.04
CA TRP A 47 4.48 19.00 6.39
C TRP A 47 2.99 19.26 6.64
N LYS A 48 2.30 19.84 5.66
CA LYS A 48 0.85 20.03 5.72
C LYS A 48 0.19 18.92 4.91
N GLN A 49 -0.48 18.00 5.59
CA GLN A 49 -1.20 16.91 4.92
C GLN A 49 -2.15 17.47 3.85
N SER A 50 -2.09 16.89 2.66
CA SER A 50 -3.00 17.22 1.55
C SER A 50 -4.39 16.67 1.83
N GLU A 51 -5.40 17.49 1.61
CA GLU A 51 -6.79 17.15 1.95
C GLU A 51 -7.46 16.30 0.86
N GLY A 52 -8.42 15.48 1.28
CA GLY A 52 -9.28 14.70 0.39
C GLY A 52 -8.51 13.79 -0.56
N ASN A 53 -8.89 13.79 -1.84
CA ASN A 53 -8.31 12.90 -2.86
C ASN A 53 -6.90 13.30 -3.31
N GLU A 54 -6.39 14.48 -2.93
CA GLU A 54 -5.04 14.90 -3.35
C GLU A 54 -3.95 14.05 -2.67
N GLN A 55 -4.20 13.48 -1.48
CA GLN A 55 -3.23 12.61 -0.78
C GLN A 55 -2.97 11.27 -1.49
N TYR A 56 -3.89 10.84 -2.37
CA TYR A 56 -3.81 9.60 -3.13
C TYR A 56 -3.30 9.80 -4.55
N ARG A 57 -2.67 10.94 -4.85
CA ARG A 57 -2.01 11.15 -6.13
C ARG A 57 -0.79 10.24 -6.28
N ARG A 58 -0.43 10.00 -7.54
CA ARG A 58 0.76 9.21 -7.90
C ARG A 58 1.99 9.67 -7.14
N ALA A 59 2.83 8.72 -6.75
CA ALA A 59 4.01 8.93 -5.92
C ALA A 59 5.02 9.94 -6.50
N ILE A 60 5.03 10.13 -7.82
CA ILE A 60 5.80 11.18 -8.50
C ILE A 60 5.42 12.61 -8.08
N TYR A 61 4.17 12.84 -7.66
CA TYR A 61 3.70 14.15 -7.20
C TYR A 61 3.96 14.39 -5.71
N ILE A 62 4.49 13.41 -4.98
CA ILE A 62 4.79 13.55 -3.56
C ILE A 62 5.96 14.52 -3.40
N PHE A 63 5.79 15.49 -2.52
CA PHE A 63 6.84 16.40 -2.13
C PHE A 63 8.01 15.63 -1.53
N THR A 64 9.21 15.86 -2.05
CA THR A 64 10.43 15.17 -1.64
C THR A 64 11.48 16.18 -1.24
N ARG A 65 12.04 16.04 -0.03
CA ARG A 65 13.17 16.87 0.41
C ARG A 65 14.46 16.29 -0.15
N ARG A 66 15.41 17.16 -0.50
CA ARG A 66 16.72 16.73 -1.02
C ARG A 66 17.39 15.69 -0.12
N THR A 67 17.37 15.93 1.18
CA THR A 67 18.02 15.13 2.24
C THR A 67 17.12 14.07 2.87
N GLY A 68 15.88 13.91 2.40
CA GLY A 68 14.89 13.06 3.07
C GLY A 68 13.65 12.85 2.22
N PRO A 69 13.57 11.78 1.43
CA PRO A 69 12.34 11.43 0.74
C PRO A 69 11.24 11.04 1.73
N TYR A 70 10.02 10.82 1.22
CA TYR A 70 8.90 10.37 2.05
C TYR A 70 9.24 9.04 2.76
N PRO A 71 8.88 8.84 4.06
CA PRO A 71 9.42 7.74 4.86
C PRO A 71 9.22 6.35 4.25
N SER A 72 8.03 6.02 3.75
CA SER A 72 7.82 4.72 3.10
C SER A 72 8.62 4.59 1.80
N GLN A 73 8.82 5.68 1.06
CA GLN A 73 9.70 5.64 -0.11
C GLN A 73 11.15 5.38 0.28
N PHE A 74 11.63 5.97 1.38
CA PHE A 74 12.96 5.74 1.90
C PHE A 74 13.18 4.26 2.26
N THR A 75 12.23 3.64 2.96
CA THR A 75 12.29 2.21 3.30
C THR A 75 12.33 1.30 2.08
N PHE A 76 11.68 1.70 0.97
CA PHE A 76 11.72 1.00 -0.32
C PHE A 76 12.86 1.47 -1.25
N ASP A 77 14.01 1.82 -0.65
CA ASP A 77 15.26 2.17 -1.35
C ASP A 77 15.14 3.36 -2.32
N SER A 78 14.22 4.30 -2.07
CA SER A 78 14.21 5.57 -2.81
C SER A 78 15.48 6.35 -2.48
N PRO A 79 16.25 6.79 -3.50
CA PRO A 79 17.49 7.50 -3.29
C PRO A 79 17.25 8.87 -2.64
N SER A 80 18.23 9.35 -1.86
CA SER A 80 18.31 10.79 -1.56
C SER A 80 18.67 11.54 -2.84
N ARG A 81 18.31 12.82 -2.93
CA ARG A 81 18.58 13.66 -4.10
C ARG A 81 19.81 14.54 -3.90
N GLU A 82 20.71 14.10 -3.02
CA GLU A 82 21.97 14.80 -2.71
C GLU A 82 23.06 14.47 -3.72
N VAL A 83 23.02 13.27 -4.29
CA VAL A 83 23.98 12.78 -5.28
C VAL A 83 23.27 12.13 -6.45
N CYS A 84 23.90 12.19 -7.63
CA CYS A 84 23.39 11.48 -8.80
C CYS A 84 23.66 9.98 -8.65
N LEU A 85 22.63 9.15 -8.81
CA LEU A 85 22.74 7.70 -8.75
C LEU A 85 22.38 7.10 -10.11
N VAL A 86 23.34 6.41 -10.71
CA VAL A 86 23.16 5.71 -12.01
C VAL A 86 22.22 4.51 -11.86
N ARG A 87 22.27 3.85 -10.70
CA ARG A 87 21.44 2.68 -10.40
C ARG A 87 20.91 2.77 -8.96
N ARG A 88 19.63 2.47 -8.78
CA ARG A 88 19.03 2.32 -7.45
C ARG A 88 19.37 0.95 -6.86
N VAL A 89 19.74 0.93 -5.58
CA VAL A 89 19.87 -0.30 -4.79
C VAL A 89 18.48 -0.91 -4.62
N ARG A 90 18.41 -2.24 -4.49
CA ARG A 90 17.18 -2.98 -4.22
C ARG A 90 17.46 -3.95 -3.09
N THR A 91 16.85 -3.70 -1.95
CA THR A 91 16.94 -4.56 -0.78
C THR A 91 15.62 -5.30 -0.57
N ASN A 92 15.64 -6.34 0.26
CA ASN A 92 14.45 -7.07 0.69
C ASN A 92 14.54 -7.24 2.20
N THR A 93 14.25 -6.16 2.93
CA THR A 93 14.40 -6.14 4.39
C THR A 93 13.08 -6.46 5.07
N PRO A 94 13.09 -7.08 6.27
CA PRO A 94 11.87 -7.28 7.06
C PRO A 94 11.12 -5.97 7.36
N LEU A 95 11.85 -4.85 7.43
CA LEU A 95 11.28 -3.52 7.62
C LEU A 95 10.35 -3.11 6.45
N GLN A 96 10.67 -3.51 5.22
CA GLN A 96 9.79 -3.25 4.06
C GLN A 96 8.46 -3.99 4.19
N ALA A 97 8.48 -5.26 4.61
CA ALA A 97 7.26 -6.03 4.86
C ALA A 97 6.44 -5.42 6.02
N LEU A 98 7.13 -4.91 7.05
CA LEU A 98 6.47 -4.22 8.17
C LEU A 98 5.81 -2.91 7.73
N VAL A 99 6.43 -2.17 6.80
CA VAL A 99 5.83 -0.96 6.21
C VAL A 99 4.56 -1.29 5.42
N LEU A 100 4.54 -2.37 4.63
CA LEU A 100 3.32 -2.79 3.92
C LEU A 100 2.16 -3.12 4.87
N LEU A 101 2.49 -3.64 6.05
CA LEU A 101 1.49 -4.03 7.05
C LEU A 101 0.96 -2.83 7.85
N ASN A 102 1.78 -1.80 8.10
CA ASN A 102 1.48 -0.77 9.09
C ASN A 102 1.37 0.66 8.54
N ASP A 103 1.96 0.97 7.39
CA ASP A 103 1.91 2.35 6.88
C ASP A 103 0.44 2.68 6.49
N PRO A 104 -0.07 3.86 6.91
CA PRO A 104 -1.47 4.23 6.72
C PRO A 104 -1.98 4.10 5.30
N VAL A 105 -1.13 4.31 4.28
CA VAL A 105 -1.56 4.14 2.89
C VAL A 105 -1.96 2.70 2.57
N PHE A 106 -1.23 1.71 3.09
CA PHE A 106 -1.50 0.30 2.82
C PHE A 106 -2.64 -0.21 3.69
N VAL A 107 -2.77 0.31 4.92
CA VAL A 107 -3.90 0.03 5.80
C VAL A 107 -5.20 0.56 5.17
N GLU A 108 -5.22 1.79 4.68
CA GLU A 108 -6.38 2.36 3.97
C GLU A 108 -6.69 1.62 2.68
N ALA A 109 -5.66 1.24 1.90
CA ALA A 109 -5.82 0.43 0.71
C ALA A 109 -6.43 -0.95 1.04
N ALA A 110 -5.93 -1.62 2.08
CA ALA A 110 -6.46 -2.91 2.56
C ALA A 110 -7.92 -2.77 3.01
N HIS A 111 -8.24 -1.71 3.76
CA HIS A 111 -9.60 -1.42 4.19
C HIS A 111 -10.53 -1.19 2.99
N LYS A 112 -10.11 -0.40 1.99
CA LYS A 112 -10.92 -0.17 0.79
C LYS A 112 -11.13 -1.45 -0.03
N ILE A 113 -10.10 -2.29 -0.16
CA ILE A 113 -10.21 -3.61 -0.79
C ILE A 113 -11.18 -4.51 -0.02
N ALA A 114 -11.13 -4.51 1.31
CA ALA A 114 -12.03 -5.27 2.17
C ALA A 114 -13.49 -4.81 2.04
N LEU A 115 -13.73 -3.50 1.98
CA LEU A 115 -15.04 -2.93 1.67
C LEU A 115 -15.55 -3.43 0.32
N ASP A 116 -14.71 -3.41 -0.71
CA ASP A 116 -15.09 -3.84 -2.05
C ASP A 116 -15.38 -5.35 -2.10
N MET A 117 -14.59 -6.18 -1.40
CA MET A 117 -14.87 -7.61 -1.23
C MET A 117 -16.21 -7.84 -0.52
N SER A 118 -16.51 -7.08 0.54
CA SER A 118 -17.76 -7.23 1.30
C SER A 118 -19.02 -6.93 0.48
N LYS A 119 -18.90 -6.05 -0.53
CA LYS A 119 -19.98 -5.59 -1.42
C LYS A 119 -20.17 -6.47 -2.66
N MET A 120 -19.31 -7.44 -2.89
CA MET A 120 -19.46 -8.36 -4.02
C MET A 120 -20.74 -9.19 -3.88
N LYS A 121 -21.45 -9.38 -5.01
CA LYS A 121 -22.74 -10.08 -5.07
C LYS A 121 -22.65 -11.60 -4.86
N THR A 122 -21.44 -12.16 -4.79
CA THR A 122 -21.21 -13.59 -4.59
C THR A 122 -21.46 -13.98 -3.13
N ASP A 123 -22.15 -15.09 -2.89
CA ASP A 123 -22.51 -15.53 -1.55
C ASP A 123 -21.33 -16.18 -0.79
N LYS A 124 -20.37 -16.75 -1.51
CA LYS A 124 -19.24 -17.48 -0.92
C LYS A 124 -18.02 -16.57 -0.66
N PRO A 125 -17.46 -16.54 0.56
CA PRO A 125 -16.26 -15.75 0.86
C PRO A 125 -15.05 -16.18 0.02
N GLU A 126 -14.95 -17.46 -0.34
CA GLU A 126 -13.89 -18.01 -1.20
C GLU A 126 -13.90 -17.36 -2.58
N GLU A 127 -15.08 -17.18 -3.18
CA GLU A 127 -15.24 -16.60 -4.51
C GLU A 127 -14.90 -15.11 -4.51
N ARG A 128 -15.21 -14.40 -3.41
CA ARG A 128 -14.83 -12.99 -3.21
C ARG A 128 -13.32 -12.82 -3.15
N ILE A 129 -12.66 -13.65 -2.33
CA ILE A 129 -11.19 -13.69 -2.19
C ILE A 129 -10.53 -14.01 -3.53
N ALA A 130 -11.00 -15.06 -4.23
CA ALA A 130 -10.44 -15.47 -5.52
C ALA A 130 -10.62 -14.40 -6.60
N THR A 131 -11.78 -13.73 -6.63
CA THR A 131 -12.06 -12.63 -7.57
C THR A 131 -11.15 -11.44 -7.32
N MET A 132 -10.98 -11.04 -6.05
CA MET A 132 -10.09 -9.93 -5.70
C MET A 132 -8.62 -10.28 -5.95
N TYR A 133 -8.19 -11.50 -5.63
CA TYR A 133 -6.85 -11.98 -5.94
C TYR A 133 -6.56 -11.92 -7.44
N LYS A 134 -7.48 -12.41 -8.27
CA LYS A 134 -7.36 -12.36 -9.73
C LYS A 134 -7.31 -10.91 -10.25
N LYS A 135 -8.07 -9.99 -9.64
CA LYS A 135 -8.02 -8.56 -9.98
C LYS A 135 -6.64 -7.95 -9.65
N MET A 136 -6.03 -8.37 -8.55
CA MET A 136 -4.76 -7.81 -8.08
C MET A 136 -3.53 -8.39 -8.81
N PHE A 137 -3.54 -9.70 -9.07
CA PHE A 137 -2.39 -10.42 -9.62
C PHE A 137 -2.57 -10.85 -11.08
N VAL A 138 -3.75 -10.65 -11.68
CA VAL A 138 -4.06 -10.98 -13.08
C VAL A 138 -4.00 -12.49 -13.40
N HIS A 139 -3.93 -13.35 -12.38
CA HIS A 139 -4.01 -14.82 -12.52
C HIS A 139 -4.84 -15.43 -11.38
N PRO A 140 -5.34 -16.67 -11.53
CA PRO A 140 -6.12 -17.32 -10.48
C PRO A 140 -5.25 -17.67 -9.27
N ILE A 141 -5.86 -17.67 -8.09
CA ILE A 141 -5.26 -18.13 -6.84
C ILE A 141 -5.17 -19.67 -6.82
N ARG A 142 -4.12 -20.22 -6.21
CA ARG A 142 -3.99 -21.66 -6.00
C ARG A 142 -4.89 -22.12 -4.85
N SER A 143 -5.36 -23.37 -4.89
CA SER A 143 -6.27 -23.92 -3.89
C SER A 143 -5.71 -23.83 -2.46
N LYS A 144 -4.42 -24.16 -2.26
CA LYS A 144 -3.75 -24.08 -0.95
C LYS A 144 -3.73 -22.66 -0.36
N ASP A 145 -3.44 -21.67 -1.21
CA ASP A 145 -3.35 -20.26 -0.79
C ASP A 145 -4.74 -19.71 -0.50
N LEU A 146 -5.75 -20.11 -1.28
CA LEU A 146 -7.14 -19.78 -1.03
C LEU A 146 -7.63 -20.31 0.32
N THR A 147 -7.37 -21.58 0.64
CA THR A 147 -7.72 -22.17 1.94
C THR A 147 -7.06 -21.39 3.09
N THR A 148 -5.81 -20.94 2.91
CA THR A 148 -5.08 -20.18 3.93
C THR A 148 -5.71 -18.80 4.17
N LEU A 149 -6.08 -18.08 3.11
CA LEU A 149 -6.74 -16.77 3.22
C LEU A 149 -8.15 -16.87 3.82
N VAL A 150 -8.89 -17.93 3.48
CA VAL A 150 -10.22 -18.20 4.06
C VAL A 150 -10.11 -18.50 5.55
N ASN A 151 -9.11 -19.30 5.96
CA ASN A 151 -8.83 -19.53 7.37
C ASN A 151 -8.48 -18.24 8.11
N LEU A 152 -7.73 -17.34 7.48
CA LEU A 152 -7.40 -16.02 8.05
C LEU A 152 -8.65 -15.16 8.21
N LEU A 153 -9.54 -15.15 7.20
CA LEU A 153 -10.82 -14.46 7.26
C LEU A 153 -11.70 -14.98 8.39
N ASN A 154 -11.84 -16.30 8.52
CA ASN A 154 -12.64 -16.93 9.56
C ASN A 154 -12.10 -16.61 10.96
N LYS A 155 -10.77 -16.61 11.12
CA LYS A 155 -10.12 -16.16 12.38
C LYS A 155 -10.44 -14.70 12.68
N GLY A 156 -10.33 -13.81 11.68
CA GLY A 156 -10.64 -12.39 11.86
C GLY A 156 -12.11 -12.12 12.17
N GLN A 157 -13.04 -12.92 11.63
CA GLN A 157 -14.47 -12.83 11.96
C GLN A 157 -14.82 -13.41 13.33
N SER A 158 -14.05 -14.39 13.83
CA SER A 158 -14.25 -14.98 15.15
C SER A 158 -13.85 -14.04 16.30
N MET A 159 -12.98 -13.06 16.04
CA MET A 159 -12.71 -12.00 17.01
C MET A 159 -13.95 -11.11 17.15
N LYS A 160 -14.47 -11.01 18.39
CA LYS A 160 -15.59 -10.13 18.76
C LYS A 160 -15.19 -8.65 18.71
N THR A 161 -14.84 -8.17 17.53
CA THR A 161 -14.57 -6.76 17.26
C THR A 161 -15.82 -6.13 16.64
N SER A 162 -16.07 -4.84 16.89
CA SER A 162 -17.22 -4.11 16.34
C SER A 162 -17.26 -4.12 14.80
N ASN A 163 -16.12 -4.33 14.15
CA ASN A 163 -15.96 -4.29 12.70
C ASN A 163 -16.23 -5.65 12.05
N LYS A 164 -17.41 -5.82 11.44
CA LYS A 164 -17.79 -6.99 10.63
C LYS A 164 -16.86 -7.25 9.42
N ILE A 165 -16.01 -6.31 9.08
CA ILE A 165 -15.14 -6.31 7.88
C ILE A 165 -13.71 -6.75 8.22
N GLN A 166 -13.38 -6.90 9.51
CA GLN A 166 -12.03 -7.20 9.99
C GLN A 166 -11.37 -8.43 9.33
N GLY A 167 -12.14 -9.51 9.11
CA GLY A 167 -11.62 -10.70 8.43
C GLY A 167 -11.21 -10.44 6.98
N TYR A 168 -11.94 -9.59 6.27
CA TYR A 168 -11.60 -9.18 4.90
C TYR A 168 -10.40 -8.23 4.86
N GLU A 169 -10.24 -7.37 5.87
CA GLU A 169 -9.06 -6.50 6.00
C GLU A 169 -7.78 -7.30 6.17
N TRP A 170 -7.81 -8.34 7.00
CA TRP A 170 -6.65 -9.21 7.20
C TRP A 170 -6.28 -9.96 5.92
N ALA A 171 -7.28 -10.49 5.21
CA ALA A 171 -7.06 -11.12 3.91
C ALA A 171 -6.46 -10.13 2.90
N ALA A 172 -7.00 -8.91 2.82
CA ALA A 172 -6.50 -7.86 1.92
C ALA A 172 -5.07 -7.40 2.29
N SER A 173 -4.79 -7.22 3.58
CA SER A 173 -3.47 -6.84 4.08
C SER A 173 -2.43 -7.93 3.81
N ALA A 174 -2.79 -9.20 4.05
CA ALA A 174 -1.93 -10.34 3.72
C ALA A 174 -1.63 -10.41 2.22
N MET A 175 -2.63 -10.19 1.37
CA MET A 175 -2.49 -10.11 -0.08
C MET A 175 -1.51 -9.00 -0.51
N LEU A 176 -1.65 -7.78 0.03
CA LEU A 176 -0.76 -6.65 -0.28
C LEU A 176 0.69 -6.88 0.19
N ASN A 177 0.89 -7.72 1.22
CA ASN A 177 2.21 -8.05 1.76
C ASN A 177 2.87 -9.26 1.08
N LEU A 178 2.24 -9.87 0.07
CA LEU A 178 2.86 -10.96 -0.68
C LEU A 178 4.07 -10.47 -1.48
N ASP A 179 5.12 -11.28 -1.57
CA ASP A 179 6.28 -10.97 -2.39
C ASP A 179 5.92 -10.79 -3.88
N GLU A 180 4.86 -11.48 -4.33
CA GLU A 180 4.29 -11.30 -5.67
C GLU A 180 3.75 -9.90 -5.90
N PHE A 181 3.21 -9.26 -4.86
CA PHE A 181 2.64 -7.93 -4.99
C PHE A 181 3.73 -6.89 -5.23
N VAL A 182 4.86 -7.03 -4.55
CA VAL A 182 5.99 -6.10 -4.66
C VAL A 182 6.98 -6.44 -5.76
N THR A 183 6.76 -7.48 -6.57
CA THR A 183 7.64 -7.86 -7.68
C THR A 183 6.95 -7.77 -9.04
N LYS A 184 7.73 -7.44 -10.08
CA LYS A 184 7.35 -7.68 -11.47
C LYS A 184 7.53 -9.16 -11.79
N MET A 185 6.49 -9.79 -12.33
CA MET A 185 6.57 -11.09 -13.00
C MET A 185 7.45 -10.99 -14.23
#